data_AF-T1ARY7-F1
#
_entry.id   AF-T1ARY7-F1
#
_cell.length_a   1.000
_cell.length_b   1.000
_cell.length_c   1.000
_cell.angle_alpha   90.00
_cell.angle_beta   90.00
_cell.angle_gamma   90.00
#
_symmetry.space_group_name_H-M   'P 1'
#
loop_
_entity.id
_entity.type
_entity.pdbx_description
1 polymer ?
#
loop_
_entity_poly.entity_id
_entity_poly.type
_entity_poly.pdbx_seq_one_letter_code
_entity_poly.pdbx_strand_id
1 'polypeptide(L)'
;MFMIDIAVPRNIDPEVARLGNLFLYNVDDLKAVVESNQKEREFEAHAAGAIISEELQSFARWQENRSSVPLIQALKNHTEKIRQSEIERFQGTLASLPPEAREKIEILTKSL
;
A
#
# COMPACT_ATOMS: atom_id res chain seq x y z
N MET A 1 -20.65 35.66 -23.86
CA MET A 1 -20.61 34.74 -22.70
C MET A 1 -19.60 33.65 -23.00
N PHE A 2 -18.70 33.37 -22.06
CA PHE A 2 -17.71 32.30 -22.19
C PHE A 2 -18.17 31.08 -21.38
N MET A 3 -18.14 29.91 -22.00
CA MET A 3 -18.41 28.62 -21.36
C MET A 3 -17.16 27.77 -21.46
N ILE A 4 -16.73 27.20 -20.33
CA ILE A 4 -15.56 26.33 -20.26
C ILE A 4 -16.05 24.95 -19.81
N ASP A 5 -15.91 23.96 -20.69
CA ASP A 5 -16.30 22.57 -20.45
C ASP A 5 -15.04 21.70 -20.27
N ILE A 6 -14.75 21.35 -19.03
CA ILE A 6 -13.60 20.51 -18.65
C ILE A 6 -13.97 19.04 -18.42
N ALA A 7 -15.21 18.64 -18.71
CA ALA A 7 -15.70 17.29 -18.45
C ALA A 7 -15.34 16.30 -19.57
N VAL A 8 -15.11 15.03 -19.19
CA VAL A 8 -14.92 13.91 -20.12
C VAL A 8 -15.80 12.72 -19.66
N PRO A 9 -16.91 12.40 -20.37
CA PRO A 9 -17.42 13.02 -21.60
C PRO A 9 -17.99 14.43 -21.38
N ARG A 10 -18.04 15.23 -22.44
CA ARG A 10 -18.44 16.65 -22.41
C ARG A 10 -19.84 16.87 -21.84
N ASN A 11 -20.06 17.99 -21.16
CA ASN A 11 -21.35 18.35 -20.56
C ASN A 11 -22.16 19.30 -21.45
N ILE A 12 -21.50 20.06 -22.31
CA ILE A 12 -22.13 21.05 -23.17
C ILE A 12 -22.11 20.56 -24.62
N ASP A 13 -23.29 20.56 -25.24
CA ASP A 13 -23.44 20.28 -26.67
C ASP A 13 -22.68 21.34 -27.50
N PRO A 14 -21.77 20.93 -28.41
CA PRO A 14 -21.04 21.83 -29.31
C PRO A 14 -21.94 22.82 -30.08
N GLU A 15 -23.16 22.40 -30.40
CA GLU A 15 -24.11 23.18 -31.20
C GLU A 15 -24.54 24.47 -30.50
N VAL A 16 -24.37 24.56 -29.17
CA VAL A 16 -24.62 25.77 -28.38
C VAL A 16 -23.71 26.93 -28.80
N ALA A 17 -22.54 26.66 -29.39
CA ALA A 17 -21.65 27.68 -29.95
C ALA A 17 -22.22 28.41 -31.18
N ARG A 18 -23.32 27.90 -31.78
CA ARG A 18 -24.02 28.57 -32.89
C ARG A 18 -24.93 29.70 -32.43
N LEU A 19 -25.20 29.80 -31.12
CA LEU A 19 -25.96 30.91 -30.56
C LEU A 19 -25.08 32.17 -30.56
N GLY A 20 -25.61 33.27 -31.11
CA GLY A 20 -24.90 34.54 -31.16
C GLY A 20 -24.44 34.98 -29.77
N ASN A 21 -23.16 35.34 -29.67
CA ASN A 21 -22.48 35.80 -28.44
C ASN A 21 -22.07 34.72 -27.42
N LEU A 22 -21.92 33.45 -27.83
CA LEU A 22 -21.41 32.37 -26.98
C LEU A 22 -20.11 31.77 -27.51
N PHE A 23 -19.10 31.66 -26.64
CA PHE A 23 -17.82 31.02 -26.94
C PHE A 23 -17.64 29.81 -26.03
N LEU A 24 -17.53 28.63 -26.61
CA LEU A 24 -17.35 27.37 -25.88
C LEU A 24 -15.88 26.93 -26.02
N TYR A 25 -15.21 26.76 -24.89
CA TYR A 25 -13.88 26.15 -24.79
C TYR A 25 -13.99 24.78 -24.13
N ASN A 26 -13.29 23.79 -24.68
CA ASN A 26 -13.21 22.46 -24.11
C ASN A 26 -11.78 22.17 -23.57
N VAL A 27 -11.59 20.99 -22.99
CA VAL A 27 -10.29 20.56 -22.45
C VAL A 27 -9.15 20.61 -23.47
N ASP A 28 -9.42 20.38 -24.76
CA ASP A 28 -8.40 20.42 -25.81
C ASP A 28 -8.03 21.87 -26.20
N ASP A 29 -8.99 22.79 -26.20
CA ASP A 29 -8.71 24.21 -26.44
C ASP A 29 -7.82 24.81 -25.34
N LEU A 30 -7.98 24.33 -24.09
CA LEU A 30 -7.15 24.72 -22.96
C LEU A 30 -5.73 24.15 -23.04
N LYS A 31 -5.54 22.96 -23.63
CA LYS A 31 -4.19 22.36 -23.82
C LYS A 31 -3.30 23.24 -24.68
N ALA A 32 -3.83 23.86 -25.73
CA ALA A 32 -3.07 24.73 -26.64
C ALA A 32 -2.53 26.00 -25.94
N VAL A 33 -3.27 26.57 -24.98
CA VAL A 33 -2.81 27.71 -24.16
C VAL A 33 -1.70 27.30 -23.20
N VAL A 34 -1.82 26.07 -22.68
CA VAL A 34 -0.93 25.48 -21.69
C VAL A 34 0.44 25.12 -22.31
N GLU A 35 0.56 24.89 -23.62
CA GLU A 35 1.83 24.61 -24.34
C GLU A 35 2.93 25.67 -24.12
N SER A 36 2.57 26.93 -23.83
CA SER A 36 3.53 27.99 -23.50
C SER A 36 4.41 27.71 -22.25
N ASN A 37 3.96 26.85 -21.35
CA ASN A 37 4.68 26.44 -20.13
C ASN A 37 5.31 25.03 -20.22
N GLN A 38 5.50 24.51 -21.43
CA GLN A 38 5.97 23.13 -21.64
C GLN A 38 7.35 22.85 -21.03
N LYS A 39 8.30 23.79 -21.17
CA LYS A 39 9.66 23.62 -20.61
C LYS A 39 9.68 23.53 -19.08
N GLU A 40 8.86 24.34 -18.42
CA GLU A 40 8.74 24.32 -16.96
C GLU A 40 8.09 23.00 -16.50
N ARG A 41 7.06 22.53 -17.22
CA ARG A 41 6.46 21.20 -16.97
C ARG A 41 7.44 20.05 -17.19
N GLU A 42 8.30 20.11 -18.21
CA GLU A 42 9.31 19.09 -18.46
C GLU A 42 10.33 19.01 -17.31
N PHE A 43 10.75 20.16 -16.80
CA PHE A 43 11.65 20.23 -15.64
C PHE A 43 11.01 19.63 -14.38
N GLU A 44 9.79 20.06 -14.04
CA GLU A 44 9.05 19.54 -12.89
C GLU A 44 8.72 18.04 -13.04
N ALA A 45 8.40 17.58 -14.25
CA ALA A 45 8.17 16.16 -14.52
C ALA A 45 9.45 15.33 -14.32
N HIS A 46 10.61 15.87 -14.68
CA HIS A 46 11.89 15.21 -14.43
C HIS A 46 12.19 15.10 -12.93
N ALA A 47 11.95 16.19 -12.18
CA ALA A 47 12.10 16.21 -10.72
C ALA A 47 11.14 15.20 -10.04
N ALA A 48 9.88 15.17 -10.45
CA ALA A 48 8.90 14.18 -9.98
C ALA A 48 9.32 12.75 -10.32
N GLY A 49 9.88 12.53 -11.51
CA GLY A 49 10.41 11.23 -11.94
C GLY A 49 11.54 10.70 -11.04
N ALA A 50 12.40 11.59 -10.55
CA ALA A 50 13.45 11.23 -9.60
C ALA A 50 12.85 10.75 -8.25
N ILE A 51 11.86 11.48 -7.72
CA ILE A 51 11.15 11.11 -6.49
C ILE A 51 10.48 9.74 -6.65
N ILE A 52 9.76 9.53 -7.76
CA ILE A 52 9.10 8.25 -8.04
C ILE A 52 10.13 7.10 -8.08
N SER A 53 11.28 7.33 -8.70
CA SER A 53 12.33 6.32 -8.81
C SER A 53 12.93 5.94 -7.45
N GLU A 54 13.11 6.92 -6.56
CA GLU A 54 13.57 6.68 -5.19
C GLU A 54 12.55 5.87 -4.39
N GLU A 55 11.27 6.27 -4.44
CA GLU A 55 10.19 5.58 -3.73
C GLU A 55 9.98 4.15 -4.24
N LEU A 56 10.13 3.91 -5.56
CA LEU A 56 10.08 2.56 -6.12
C LEU A 56 11.20 1.67 -5.56
N GLN A 57 12.41 2.19 -5.42
CA GLN A 57 13.52 1.44 -4.81
C GLN A 57 13.29 1.19 -3.32
N SER A 58 12.75 2.17 -2.60
CA SER A 58 12.35 2.02 -1.20
C SER A 58 11.31 0.91 -1.04
N PHE A 59 10.26 0.95 -1.87
CA PHE A 59 9.20 -0.04 -1.90
C PHE A 59 9.70 -1.45 -2.24
N ALA A 60 10.56 -1.59 -3.25
CA ALA A 60 11.15 -2.87 -3.63
C ALA A 60 11.94 -3.50 -2.47
N ARG A 61 12.82 -2.72 -1.82
CA ARG A 61 13.57 -3.17 -0.64
C ARG A 61 12.65 -3.59 0.51
N TRP A 62 11.61 -2.80 0.78
CA TRP A 62 10.61 -3.13 1.78
C TRP A 62 9.87 -4.43 1.46
N GLN A 63 9.53 -4.66 0.18
CA GLN A 63 8.86 -5.88 -0.28
C GLN A 63 9.77 -7.11 -0.15
N GLU A 64 11.04 -7.00 -0.52
CA GLU A 64 12.03 -8.07 -0.38
C GLU A 64 12.21 -8.49 1.09
N ASN A 65 12.23 -7.52 2.01
CA ASN A 65 12.35 -7.79 3.45
C ASN A 65 11.15 -8.58 4.02
N ARG A 66 10.00 -8.61 3.34
CA ARG A 66 8.83 -9.40 3.77
C ARG A 66 8.97 -10.89 3.43
N SER A 67 9.95 -11.30 2.65
CA SER A 67 10.19 -12.71 2.30
C SER A 67 10.51 -13.59 3.50
N SER A 68 11.03 -13.01 4.59
CA SER A 68 11.32 -13.72 5.84
C SER A 68 10.09 -13.99 6.71
N VAL A 69 8.96 -13.30 6.48
CA VAL A 69 7.76 -13.42 7.32
C VAL A 69 7.19 -14.86 7.32
N PRO A 70 7.00 -15.53 6.17
CA PRO A 70 6.56 -16.92 6.14
C PRO A 70 7.52 -17.88 6.85
N LEU A 71 8.84 -17.66 6.70
CA LEU A 71 9.86 -18.49 7.35
C LEU A 71 9.83 -18.34 8.88
N ILE A 72 9.74 -17.11 9.39
CA ILE A 72 9.60 -16.84 10.82
C ILE A 72 8.34 -17.50 11.37
N GLN A 73 7.21 -17.42 10.64
CA GLN A 73 5.97 -18.08 11.06
C GLN A 73 6.11 -19.61 11.07
N ALA A 74 6.77 -20.18 10.06
CA ALA A 74 7.01 -21.62 10.00
C ALA A 74 7.89 -22.09 11.16
N LEU A 75 8.94 -21.35 11.50
CA LEU A 75 9.80 -21.63 12.66
C LEU A 75 9.02 -21.56 13.97
N LYS A 76 8.23 -20.50 14.19
CA LYS A 76 7.37 -20.38 15.39
C LYS A 76 6.41 -21.55 15.52
N ASN A 77 5.75 -21.93 14.42
CA ASN A 77 4.82 -23.05 14.41
C ASN A 77 5.53 -24.38 14.68
N HIS A 78 6.76 -24.55 14.19
CA HIS A 78 7.55 -25.75 14.43
C HIS A 78 7.98 -25.87 15.90
N THR A 79 8.51 -24.79 16.47
CA THR A 79 8.90 -24.75 17.88
C THR A 79 7.70 -24.98 18.80
N GLU A 80 6.54 -24.38 18.51
CA GLU A 80 5.32 -24.59 19.31
C GLU A 80 4.83 -26.05 19.24
N LYS A 81 4.94 -26.70 18.08
CA LYS A 81 4.62 -28.14 17.96
C LYS A 81 5.54 -29.00 18.83
N ILE A 82 6.83 -28.71 18.86
CA ILE A 82 7.79 -29.42 19.72
C ILE A 82 7.42 -29.19 21.19
N ARG A 83 7.20 -27.93 21.59
CA ARG A 83 6.81 -27.56 22.95
C ARG A 83 5.57 -28.32 23.41
N GLN A 84 4.52 -28.31 22.59
CA GLN A 84 3.26 -28.99 22.89
C GLN A 84 3.45 -30.51 23.01
N SER A 85 4.24 -31.12 22.12
CA SER A 85 4.55 -32.55 22.19
C SER A 85 5.29 -32.93 23.48
N GLU A 86 6.20 -32.08 23.97
CA GLU A 86 6.88 -32.31 25.24
C GLU A 86 5.93 -32.14 26.43
N ILE A 87 5.07 -31.11 26.42
CA ILE A 87 4.03 -30.94 27.46
C ILE A 87 3.10 -32.16 27.53
N GLU A 88 2.68 -32.69 26.39
CA GLU A 88 1.86 -33.91 26.31
C GLU A 88 2.59 -35.13 26.85
N ARG A 89 3.88 -35.30 26.51
CA ARG A 89 4.71 -36.39 27.01
C ARG A 89 4.83 -36.39 28.53
N PHE A 90 4.91 -35.21 29.15
CA PHE A 90 5.00 -35.05 30.59
C PHE A 90 3.64 -34.78 31.27
N GLN A 91 2.52 -34.92 30.56
CA GLN A 91 1.19 -34.56 31.06
C GLN A 91 0.83 -35.30 32.36
N GLY A 92 1.24 -36.56 32.52
CA GLY A 92 1.03 -37.32 33.76
C GLY A 92 1.78 -36.74 34.97
N THR A 93 3.02 -36.28 34.77
CA THR A 93 3.82 -35.60 35.80
C THR A 93 3.29 -34.19 36.07
N LEU A 94 2.89 -33.47 35.03
CA LEU A 94 2.29 -32.15 35.17
C LEU A 94 0.95 -32.23 35.91
N ALA A 95 0.16 -33.29 35.68
CA ALA A 95 -1.13 -33.52 36.33
C ALA A 95 -1.06 -33.76 37.85
N SER A 96 0.11 -34.04 38.41
CA SER A 96 0.30 -34.14 39.87
C SER A 96 0.74 -32.82 40.51
N LEU A 97 1.15 -31.82 39.72
CA LEU A 97 1.60 -30.53 40.22
C LEU A 97 0.42 -29.62 40.60
N PRO A 98 0.58 -28.71 41.59
CA PRO A 98 -0.37 -27.65 41.88
C PRO A 98 -0.63 -26.75 40.66
N PRO A 99 -1.83 -26.16 40.52
CA PRO A 99 -2.18 -25.33 39.35
C PRO A 99 -1.19 -24.19 39.07
N GLU A 100 -0.71 -23.51 40.11
CA GLU A 100 0.24 -22.39 40.01
C GLU A 100 1.60 -22.83 39.42
N ALA A 101 2.04 -24.06 39.72
CA ALA A 101 3.29 -24.59 39.17
C ALA A 101 3.16 -24.93 37.69
N ARG A 102 1.99 -25.42 37.24
CA ARG A 102 1.73 -25.68 35.81
C ARG A 102 1.72 -24.40 34.99
N GLU A 103 1.09 -23.35 35.51
CA GLU A 103 1.05 -22.05 34.86
C GLU A 103 2.46 -21.45 34.68
N LYS A 104 3.31 -21.54 35.71
CA LYS A 104 4.71 -21.10 35.62
C LYS A 104 5.51 -21.88 34.57
N ILE A 105 5.29 -23.19 34.45
CA ILE A 105 5.93 -24.03 33.41
C ILE A 105 5.44 -23.62 32.00
N GLU A 106 4.15 -23.35 31.84
CA GLU A 106 3.59 -22.89 30.56
C GLU A 106 4.19 -21.54 30.12
N ILE A 107 4.35 -20.61 31.06
CA ILE A 107 5.01 -19.31 30.79
C ILE A 107 6.48 -19.51 30.42
N LEU A 108 7.22 -20.31 31.20
CA LEU A 108 8.63 -20.62 30.95
C LEU A 108 8.83 -21.20 29.56
N THR A 109 8.04 -22.22 29.19
CA THR A 109 8.19 -22.92 27.90
C THR A 109 7.80 -22.06 26.70
N LYS A 110 6.94 -21.04 26.87
CA LYS A 110 6.61 -20.06 25.83
C LYS A 110 7.64 -18.94 25.67
N SER A 111 8.50 -18.74 26.67
CA SER A 111 9.52 -17.70 26.68
C SER A 111 10.89 -18.17 26.16
N LEU A 112 11.08 -19.48 26.01
CA LEU A 112 12.26 -20.14 25.44
C LEU A 112 12.16 -20.26 23.92
#